data_AF-A0A2G8TB96-F1
#
_entry.id   AF-A0A2G8TB96-F1
#
_cell.length_a   1.000
_cell.length_b   1.000
_cell.length_c   1.000
_cell.angle_alpha   90.00
_cell.angle_beta   90.00
_cell.angle_gamma   90.00
#
_symmetry.space_group_name_H-M   'P 1'
#
loop_
_entity.id
_entity.type
_entity.pdbx_description
1 polymer ?
#
loop_
_entity_poly.entity_id
_entity_poly.type
_entity_poly.pdbx_seq_one_letter_code
_entity_poly.pdbx_strand_id
1 'polypeptide(L)'
;MKVAVSIDQVETLAPGISAPYRAAFSNGQAVLDRYGISATPLRVAHFVAQTLHETGAYLRLTEDLDYSAARLVVVWPLRFRPKGPLDPALYAHRPQRLTPCMAGAWAIPVPAMAMCTAVAGCCS
;
A
#
# COMPACT_ATOMS: atom_id res chain seq x y z
N MET A 1 -20.00 20.98 -16.21
CA MET A 1 -19.42 21.85 -15.16
C MET A 1 -18.63 20.96 -14.22
N LYS A 2 -17.37 21.30 -13.92
CA LYS A 2 -16.55 20.50 -13.01
C LYS A 2 -16.86 20.87 -11.56
N VAL A 3 -16.84 19.88 -10.67
CA VAL A 3 -17.05 20.04 -9.24
C VAL A 3 -15.74 20.47 -8.58
N ALA A 4 -15.75 21.63 -7.92
CA ALA A 4 -14.65 22.05 -7.07
C ALA A 4 -14.74 21.33 -5.72
N VAL A 5 -13.65 20.69 -5.31
CA VAL A 5 -13.49 20.05 -4.00
C VAL A 5 -12.66 20.99 -3.14
N SER A 6 -13.29 21.64 -2.17
CA SER A 6 -12.58 22.51 -1.22
C SER A 6 -12.07 21.70 -0.04
N ILE A 7 -11.02 22.21 0.61
CA ILE A 7 -10.49 21.57 1.82
C ILE A 7 -11.51 21.60 2.96
N ASP A 8 -12.30 22.67 3.10
CA ASP A 8 -13.34 22.78 4.13
C ASP A 8 -14.39 21.67 4.05
N GLN A 9 -14.76 21.26 2.82
CA GLN A 9 -15.68 20.15 2.59
C GLN A 9 -15.07 18.82 3.05
N VAL A 10 -13.76 18.62 2.81
CA VAL A 10 -13.05 17.41 3.22
C VAL A 10 -12.89 17.38 4.74
N GLU A 11 -12.58 18.51 5.38
CA GLU A 11 -12.47 18.62 6.84
C GLU A 11 -13.79 18.36 7.55
N THR A 12 -14.92 18.69 6.92
CA THR A 12 -16.25 18.31 7.44
C THR A 12 -16.41 16.79 7.52
N LEU A 13 -15.84 16.04 6.57
CA LEU A 13 -15.90 14.57 6.54
C LEU A 13 -14.81 13.90 7.40
N ALA A 14 -13.64 14.54 7.51
CA ALA A 14 -12.49 14.03 8.24
C ALA A 14 -11.81 15.15 9.05
N PRO A 15 -12.34 15.50 10.24
CA PRO A 15 -11.85 16.63 11.03
C PRO A 15 -10.39 16.47 11.50
N GLY A 16 -9.93 15.23 11.66
CA GLY A 16 -8.57 14.89 12.07
C GLY A 16 -7.57 14.75 10.91
N ILE A 17 -7.94 15.11 9.68
CA ILE A 17 -7.11 14.94 8.49
C ILE A 17 -5.65 15.39 8.71
N SER A 18 -4.71 14.49 8.41
CA SER A 18 -3.28 14.80 8.57
C SER A 18 -2.80 15.85 7.57
N ALA A 19 -1.75 16.60 7.94
CA ALA A 19 -1.21 17.69 7.14
C ALA A 19 -0.90 17.31 5.67
N PRO A 20 -0.36 16.12 5.36
CA PRO A 20 -0.09 15.72 3.97
C PRO A 20 -1.35 15.58 3.13
N TYR A 21 -2.42 14.96 3.65
CA TYR A 21 -3.68 14.85 2.91
C TYR A 21 -4.40 16.19 2.79
N ARG A 22 -4.33 17.04 3.83
CA ARG A 22 -4.82 18.41 3.77
C ARG A 22 -4.17 19.17 2.61
N ALA A 23 -2.84 19.13 2.53
CA ALA A 23 -2.09 19.74 1.43
C ALA A 23 -2.45 19.12 0.06
N ALA A 24 -2.70 17.81 0.00
CA ALA A 24 -3.09 17.13 -1.23
C ALA A 24 -4.45 17.62 -1.75
N PHE A 25 -5.46 17.77 -0.88
CA PHE A 25 -6.77 18.30 -1.30
C PHE A 25 -6.72 19.81 -1.60
N SER A 26 -5.98 20.60 -0.83
CA SER A 26 -5.83 22.05 -1.10
C SER A 26 -5.21 22.34 -2.48
N ASN A 27 -4.29 21.48 -2.96
CA ASN A 27 -3.57 21.69 -4.22
C ASN A 27 -3.99 20.73 -5.34
N GLY A 28 -4.90 19.78 -5.06
CA GLY A 28 -5.16 18.62 -5.91
C GLY A 28 -6.24 18.81 -6.97
N GLN A 29 -6.95 19.94 -7.00
CA GLN A 29 -8.09 20.14 -7.91
C GLN A 29 -7.69 19.92 -9.39
N ALA A 30 -6.53 20.39 -9.81
CA ALA A 30 -6.03 20.19 -11.18
C ALA A 30 -5.83 18.69 -11.53
N VAL A 31 -5.48 17.87 -10.53
CA VAL A 31 -5.34 16.41 -10.70
C VAL A 31 -6.72 15.76 -10.84
N LEU A 32 -7.68 16.12 -9.98
CA LEU A 32 -9.06 15.63 -10.07
C LEU A 32 -9.68 15.96 -11.43
N ASP A 33 -9.41 17.17 -11.92
CA ASP A 33 -9.81 17.66 -13.22
C ASP A 33 -9.19 16.87 -14.38
N ARG A 34 -7.87 16.64 -14.32
CA ARG A 34 -7.12 15.92 -15.37
C ARG A 34 -7.63 14.51 -15.57
N TYR A 35 -7.97 13.81 -14.48
CA TYR A 35 -8.46 12.42 -14.52
C TYR A 35 -10.00 12.32 -14.57
N GLY A 36 -10.68 13.46 -14.72
CA GLY A 36 -12.14 13.53 -14.82
C GLY A 36 -12.88 13.12 -13.55
N ILE A 37 -12.20 13.06 -12.39
CA ILE A 37 -12.82 12.75 -11.09
C ILE A 37 -13.81 13.85 -10.71
N SER A 38 -13.46 15.12 -10.98
CA SER A 38 -14.35 16.28 -10.76
C SER A 38 -15.44 16.43 -11.82
N ALA A 39 -15.53 15.54 -12.82
CA ALA A 39 -16.49 15.70 -13.91
C ALA A 39 -17.95 15.61 -13.46
N THR A 40 -18.23 14.84 -12.40
CA THR A 40 -19.57 14.73 -11.80
C THR A 40 -19.50 14.63 -10.28
N PRO A 41 -20.53 15.08 -9.53
CA PRO A 41 -20.59 14.93 -8.08
C PRO A 41 -20.47 13.47 -7.62
N LEU A 42 -21.07 12.54 -8.37
CA LEU A 42 -21.05 11.11 -8.03
C LEU A 42 -19.63 10.53 -8.05
N ARG A 43 -18.80 10.93 -9.04
CA ARG A 43 -17.41 10.48 -9.13
C ARG A 43 -16.56 11.03 -7.98
N VAL A 44 -16.76 12.30 -7.62
CA VAL A 44 -16.12 12.91 -6.45
C VAL A 44 -16.52 12.16 -5.18
N ALA A 45 -17.83 11.90 -4.98
CA ALA A 45 -18.33 11.21 -3.81
C ALA A 45 -17.72 9.80 -3.67
N HIS A 46 -17.70 9.01 -4.75
CA HIS A 46 -17.06 7.70 -4.73
C HIS A 46 -15.56 7.77 -4.45
N PHE A 47 -14.84 8.70 -5.09
CA PHE A 47 -13.40 8.88 -4.89
C PHE A 47 -13.09 9.23 -3.44
N VAL A 48 -13.78 10.23 -2.88
CA VAL A 48 -13.59 10.67 -1.49
C VAL A 48 -13.99 9.55 -0.53
N ALA A 49 -15.10 8.84 -0.74
CA ALA A 49 -15.51 7.74 0.12
C ALA A 49 -14.47 6.60 0.16
N GLN A 50 -13.95 6.19 -1.01
CA GLN A 50 -12.94 5.14 -1.10
C GLN A 50 -11.63 5.57 -0.43
N THR A 51 -11.10 6.74 -0.79
CA THR A 51 -9.83 7.22 -0.22
C THR A 51 -9.95 7.49 1.29
N LEU A 52 -11.10 7.96 1.77
CA LEU A 52 -11.36 8.12 3.20
C LEU A 52 -11.37 6.77 3.93
N HIS A 53 -11.98 5.73 3.34
CA HIS A 53 -11.99 4.38 3.93
C HIS A 53 -10.59 3.77 4.03
N GLU A 54 -9.87 3.73 2.91
CA GLU A 54 -8.56 3.06 2.81
C GLU A 54 -7.48 3.71 3.70
N THR A 55 -7.55 5.02 3.88
CA THR A 55 -6.56 5.79 4.65
C THR A 55 -6.92 5.94 6.13
N GLY A 56 -8.06 5.38 6.56
CA GLY A 56 -8.57 5.55 7.91
C GLY A 56 -8.88 7.00 8.24
N ALA A 57 -9.75 7.61 7.43
CA ALA A 57 -10.10 9.02 7.52
C ALA A 57 -8.88 9.96 7.35
N TYR A 58 -7.98 9.64 6.40
CA TYR A 58 -6.80 10.44 6.07
C TYR A 58 -5.79 10.60 7.22
N LEU A 59 -5.72 9.58 8.08
CA LEU A 59 -4.76 9.52 9.19
C LEU A 59 -3.53 8.65 8.86
N ARG A 60 -3.67 7.68 7.95
CA ARG A 60 -2.59 6.75 7.57
C ARG A 60 -2.14 6.98 6.14
N LEU A 61 -0.86 7.28 5.97
CA LEU A 61 -0.21 7.42 4.67
C LEU A 61 0.42 6.13 4.16
N THR A 62 0.83 5.28 5.09
CA THR A 62 1.53 4.03 4.83
C THR A 62 0.74 2.89 5.46
N GLU A 63 0.73 1.75 4.78
CA GLU A 63 0.26 0.52 5.39
C GLU A 63 1.30 0.04 6.40
N ASP A 64 0.85 -0.23 7.63
CA ASP A 64 1.68 -0.94 8.60
C ASP A 64 1.74 -2.41 8.19
N LEU A 65 2.86 -2.81 7.58
CA LEU A 65 3.13 -4.18 7.13
C LEU A 65 3.35 -5.16 8.32
N ASP A 66 2.66 -4.93 9.42
CA ASP A 66 2.79 -5.64 10.70
C ASP A 66 1.87 -6.86 10.76
N TYR A 67 2.21 -7.89 10.01
CA TYR A 67 1.41 -9.10 9.90
C TYR A 67 1.88 -10.21 10.84
N SER A 68 0.93 -10.96 11.43
CA SER A 68 1.24 -12.21 12.13
C SER A 68 1.61 -13.32 11.14
N ALA A 69 2.34 -14.34 11.61
CA ALA A 69 2.73 -15.48 10.77
C ALA A 69 1.51 -16.15 10.10
N ALA A 70 0.41 -16.32 10.83
CA ALA A 70 -0.82 -16.90 10.30
C ALA A 70 -1.44 -16.01 9.20
N ARG A 71 -1.46 -14.69 9.40
CA ARG A 71 -2.04 -13.76 8.42
C ARG A 71 -1.19 -13.68 7.15
N LEU A 72 0.14 -13.75 7.26
CA LEU A 72 1.06 -13.77 6.12
C LEU A 72 0.75 -14.91 5.12
N VAL A 73 0.41 -16.10 5.61
CA VAL A 73 0.07 -17.26 4.77
C VAL A 73 -1.30 -17.07 4.08
N VAL A 74 -2.21 -16.31 4.68
CA VAL A 74 -3.53 -16.01 4.09
C VAL A 74 -3.43 -14.90 3.05
N VAL A 75 -2.68 -13.83 3.34
CA VAL A 75 -2.56 -12.66 2.46
C VAL A 75 -1.61 -12.95 1.28
N TRP A 76 -0.52 -13.69 1.52
CA TRP A 76 0.45 -14.06 0.48
C TRP A 76 0.76 -15.56 0.47
N PRO A 77 -0.23 -16.41 0.13
CA PRO A 77 -0.08 -17.86 0.19
C PRO A 77 1.09 -18.37 -0.66
N LEU A 78 1.32 -17.79 -1.83
CA LEU A 78 2.40 -18.23 -2.73
C LEU A 78 3.81 -17.82 -2.26
N ARG A 79 3.93 -16.95 -1.25
CA ARG A 79 5.23 -16.49 -0.72
C ARG A 79 5.66 -17.30 0.49
N PHE A 80 4.72 -17.68 1.35
CA PHE A 80 4.98 -18.34 2.62
C PHE A 80 4.58 -19.81 2.61
N ARG A 81 5.30 -20.61 3.40
CA ARG A 81 4.97 -22.03 3.58
C ARG A 81 3.52 -22.20 4.06
N PRO A 82 2.80 -23.22 3.56
CA PRO A 82 3.32 -24.36 2.79
C PRO A 82 3.40 -24.16 1.27
N LYS A 83 2.75 -23.13 0.72
CA LYS A 83 2.64 -22.93 -0.73
C LYS A 83 3.82 -22.18 -1.34
N GLY A 84 4.55 -21.41 -0.53
CA GLY A 84 5.77 -20.70 -0.93
C GLY A 84 7.02 -21.14 -0.16
N PRO A 85 8.19 -20.60 -0.54
CA PRO A 85 9.48 -21.03 0.01
C PRO A 85 9.83 -20.42 1.37
N LEU A 86 9.23 -19.28 1.74
CA LEU A 86 9.60 -18.51 2.93
C LEU A 86 8.92 -19.02 4.20
N ASP A 87 9.62 -18.96 5.33
CA ASP A 87 9.04 -19.23 6.64
C ASP A 87 8.31 -17.97 7.17
N PRO A 88 6.98 -18.00 7.39
CA PRO A 88 6.24 -16.83 7.88
C PRO A 88 6.68 -16.38 9.28
N ALA A 89 7.22 -17.26 10.13
CA ALA A 89 7.69 -16.89 11.47
C ALA A 89 8.87 -15.91 11.44
N LEU A 90 9.67 -15.92 10.37
CA LEU A 90 10.80 -15.00 10.20
C LEU A 90 10.35 -13.57 9.85
N TYR A 91 9.15 -13.40 9.31
CA TYR A 91 8.65 -12.11 8.82
C TYR A 91 7.52 -11.55 9.68
N ALA A 92 6.95 -12.38 10.56
CA ALA A 92 5.90 -11.97 11.48
C ALA A 92 6.36 -10.79 12.36
N HIS A 93 5.54 -9.75 12.39
CA HIS A 93 5.81 -8.51 13.11
C HIS A 93 7.15 -7.83 12.79
N ARG A 94 7.63 -8.02 11.56
CA ARG A 94 8.90 -7.46 11.08
C ARG A 94 8.69 -6.79 9.73
N PRO A 95 7.99 -5.63 9.68
CA PRO A 95 7.67 -4.93 8.43
C PRO A 95 8.93 -4.65 7.59
N GLN A 96 10.05 -4.32 8.22
CA GLN A 96 11.36 -4.09 7.59
C GLN A 96 11.82 -5.24 6.69
N ARG A 97 11.47 -6.49 7.05
CA ARG A 97 11.82 -7.69 6.29
C ARG A 97 10.82 -7.98 5.17
N LEU A 98 9.58 -7.51 5.32
CA LEU A 98 8.52 -7.67 4.33
C LEU A 98 8.63 -6.67 3.18
N THR A 99 9.07 -5.43 3.46
CA THR A 99 9.14 -4.36 2.44
C THR A 99 10.01 -4.74 1.22
N PRO A 100 11.23 -5.28 1.37
CA PRO A 100 12.04 -5.71 0.21
C PRO A 100 11.40 -6.87 -0.55
N CYS A 101 10.72 -7.78 0.16
CA CYS A 101 9.99 -8.88 -0.47
C CYS A 101 8.83 -8.35 -1.35
N MET A 102 8.22 -7.21 -1.00
CA MET A 102 7.15 -6.60 -1.77
C MET A 102 7.64 -5.81 -3.00
N ALA A 103 8.78 -5.14 -2.90
CA ALA A 103 9.30 -4.24 -3.94
C ALA A 103 9.85 -4.95 -5.20
N GLY A 104 10.09 -6.27 -5.14
CA GLY A 104 10.43 -7.10 -6.31
C GLY A 104 11.91 -7.43 -6.45
N ALA A 105 12.29 -8.64 -6.01
CA ALA A 105 13.41 -9.39 -6.59
C ALA A 105 13.13 -10.89 -6.44
N TRP A 106 13.03 -11.57 -7.57
CA TRP A 106 12.87 -13.02 -7.66
C TRP A 106 14.18 -13.73 -7.34
N ALA A 107 14.15 -14.67 -6.41
CA ALA A 107 15.02 -15.84 -6.43
C ALA A 107 14.25 -17.03 -5.85
N ILE A 108 13.20 -17.45 -6.55
CA ILE A 108 12.78 -18.84 -6.51
C ILE A 108 13.43 -19.48 -7.75
N PRO A 109 14.59 -20.16 -7.62
CA PRO A 109 15.03 -21.03 -8.68
C PRO A 109 14.08 -22.23 -8.71
N VAL A 110 13.23 -22.27 -9.74
CA VAL A 110 12.70 -23.53 -10.26
C VAL A 110 13.92 -24.32 -10.76
N PRO A 111 14.03 -25.65 -10.51
CA PRO A 111 15.32 -26.33 -10.60
C PRO A 111 15.76 -26.46 -12.06
N ALA A 112 16.68 -25.61 -12.48
CA ALA A 112 17.58 -25.89 -13.59
C ALA A 112 18.97 -26.11 -13.00
N MET A 113 19.29 -27.39 -12.94
CA MET A 113 20.61 -27.99 -12.80
C MET A 113 21.76 -27.11 -13.35
N ALA A 114 22.82 -27.01 -12.56
CA ALA A 114 24.20 -26.62 -12.92
C ALA A 114 24.63 -25.15 -12.73
N MET A 115 25.79 -25.07 -12.04
CA MET A 115 26.84 -24.05 -12.03
C MET A 115 26.75 -22.96 -10.93
N CYS A 116 27.44 -23.13 -9.81
CA CYS A 116 28.89 -22.97 -9.54
C CYS A 116 29.23 -21.54 -9.03
N THR A 117 29.46 -21.47 -7.71
CA THR A 117 30.38 -20.58 -6.97
C THR A 117 30.20 -19.06 -6.90
N ALA A 118 30.33 -18.57 -5.65
CA ALA A 118 30.50 -17.18 -5.16
C ALA A 118 29.25 -16.28 -5.30
N VAL A 119 28.62 -15.77 -4.24
CA VAL A 119 29.19 -15.00 -3.12
C VAL A 119 28.38 -15.26 -1.85
N ALA A 120 29.06 -15.67 -0.78
CA ALA A 120 28.52 -15.69 0.57
C ALA A 120 28.48 -14.26 1.14
N GLY A 121 27.38 -13.87 1.77
CA GLY A 121 27.32 -12.66 2.60
C GLY A 121 26.13 -11.75 2.32
N CYS A 122 24.91 -12.21 2.57
CA CYS A 122 23.75 -11.30 2.69
C CYS A 122 22.67 -11.93 3.59
N CYS A 123 23.07 -12.27 4.82
CA CYS A 123 22.21 -12.43 5.99
C CYS A 123 23.12 -12.75 7.19
N SER A 124 23.51 -11.71 7.91
CA SER A 124 23.88 -11.76 9.32
C SER A 124 23.00 -10.75 10.03
#